data_AF-W9E7T9-F1
#
_entry.id   AF-W9E7T9-F1
#
_cell.length_a   1.000
_cell.length_b   1.000
_cell.length_c   1.000
_cell.angle_alpha   90.00
_cell.angle_beta   90.00
_cell.angle_gamma   90.00
#
_symmetry.space_group_name_H-M   'P 1'
#
loop_
_entity.id
_entity.type
_entity.pdbx_description
1 polymer ?
#
loop_
_entity_poly.entity_id
_entity_poly.type
_entity_poly.pdbx_seq_one_letter_code
_entity_poly.pdbx_strand_id
1 'polypeptide(L)'
;MDIISALILSSVIQSLYPKSKIDSRLLRKASIYRSECVSAIVYSNLPYDALKKKIESIGGTIKYELPIINGWAVNIPCNKLNIIAKNKGIKFIAEDSTVKTQLNIATQEIKSREANDHGYTGKGVTIAFLDTGIYPHPDFTKPKNRIIAFHDIVNGKKSPYDDNGHGTHVAGDAASSGYLSDGKYKGVAPEANIVSVKVLDSRGSGSTSDILSGMQWILDNKDKYNIRIVSLSIGETPSLPPFLDPLVKGVDRLWRSGLVVVVAAGNSGPSMNSITSPGNSMNVITVGAVDDKRTVDTSDDEIANFSGRGSAFLPKPDVVAPGVKIVSAASGNVPIGTDDNILLNKSYRTASGTSMATPIVAGAAALLLEKNPSLTNYQIKNILKSTTTNVDHYRYYSQGYGMINVEMALKKV
;
A
#
# COMPACT_ATOMS: atom_id res chain seq x y z
N MET A 1 -5.73 -34.42 -18.48
CA MET A 1 -5.13 -33.85 -17.25
C MET A 1 -5.26 -34.94 -16.23
N ASP A 2 -4.18 -35.69 -16.04
CA ASP A 2 -4.33 -37.07 -15.62
C ASP A 2 -4.39 -37.17 -14.10
N ILE A 3 -4.94 -38.28 -13.62
CA ILE A 3 -5.25 -38.49 -12.19
C ILE A 3 -3.99 -38.30 -11.33
N ILE A 4 -2.82 -38.69 -11.84
CA ILE A 4 -1.51 -38.48 -11.20
C ILE A 4 -1.18 -36.99 -11.08
N SER A 5 -1.38 -36.19 -12.14
CA SER A 5 -1.18 -34.74 -12.10
C SER A 5 -2.13 -34.06 -11.11
N ALA A 6 -3.39 -34.51 -11.04
CA ALA A 6 -4.36 -33.99 -10.07
C ALA A 6 -4.01 -34.36 -8.62
N LEU A 7 -3.50 -35.58 -8.38
CA LEU A 7 -3.05 -36.03 -7.05
C LEU A 7 -1.77 -35.31 -6.58
N ILE A 8 -0.80 -35.09 -7.48
CA ILE A 8 0.41 -34.30 -7.17
C ILE A 8 0.04 -32.83 -6.91
N LEU A 9 -0.84 -32.25 -7.73
CA LEU A 9 -1.32 -30.89 -7.48
C LEU A 9 -2.05 -30.80 -6.13
N SER A 10 -2.89 -31.78 -5.80
CA SER A 10 -3.60 -31.86 -4.51
C SER A 10 -2.64 -31.96 -3.33
N SER A 11 -1.62 -32.82 -3.39
CA SER A 11 -0.67 -33.01 -2.28
C SER A 11 0.28 -31.82 -2.09
N VAL A 12 0.68 -31.16 -3.18
CA VAL A 12 1.43 -29.89 -3.13
C VAL A 12 0.57 -28.75 -2.58
N ILE A 13 -0.69 -28.64 -3.02
CA ILE A 13 -1.64 -27.67 -2.45
C ILE A 13 -1.83 -27.94 -0.95
N GLN A 14 -1.95 -29.20 -0.53
CA GLN A 14 -2.19 -29.59 0.86
C GLN A 14 -0.96 -29.42 1.76
N SER A 15 0.27 -29.44 1.23
CA SER A 15 1.49 -29.11 1.97
C SER A 15 1.71 -27.59 2.15
N LEU A 16 1.16 -26.76 1.25
CA LEU A 16 1.17 -25.30 1.36
C LEU A 16 0.21 -24.77 2.43
N TYR A 17 -0.87 -25.48 2.74
CA TYR A 17 -1.76 -25.10 3.85
C TYR A 17 -1.11 -25.41 5.21
N PRO A 18 -1.15 -24.47 6.18
CA PRO A 18 -0.64 -24.72 7.52
C PRO A 18 -1.44 -25.84 8.19
N LYS A 19 -0.74 -26.74 8.90
CA LYS A 19 -1.34 -27.83 9.70
C LYS A 19 -2.31 -27.32 10.79
N SER A 20 -2.20 -26.04 11.16
CA SER A 20 -3.06 -25.33 12.09
C SER A 20 -3.96 -24.34 11.33
N LYS A 21 -5.23 -24.24 11.76
CA LYS A 21 -6.15 -23.17 11.33
C LYS A 21 -5.86 -21.81 11.98
N ILE A 22 -4.80 -21.69 12.77
CA ILE A 22 -4.45 -20.48 13.53
C ILE A 22 -3.00 -20.12 13.18
N ASP A 23 -2.75 -18.85 12.89
CA ASP A 23 -1.43 -18.27 12.69
C ASP A 23 -0.51 -18.56 13.90
N SER A 24 0.73 -18.97 13.61
CA SER A 24 1.74 -19.28 14.63
C SER A 24 2.16 -18.05 15.42
N ARG A 25 2.13 -16.84 14.83
CA ARG A 25 2.35 -15.59 15.56
C ARG A 25 1.23 -15.35 16.56
N LEU A 26 -0.03 -15.50 16.15
CA LEU A 26 -1.20 -15.34 17.01
C LEU A 26 -1.19 -16.35 18.16
N LEU A 27 -0.81 -17.61 17.91
CA LEU A 27 -0.64 -18.62 18.97
C LEU A 27 0.47 -18.23 19.97
N ARG A 28 1.63 -17.76 19.48
CA ARG A 28 2.72 -17.27 20.33
C ARG A 28 2.27 -16.06 21.16
N LYS A 29 1.59 -15.10 20.54
CA LYS A 29 0.99 -13.92 21.20
C LYS A 29 0.04 -14.36 22.31
N ALA A 30 -0.89 -15.27 22.02
CA ALA A 30 -1.83 -15.80 23.00
C ALA A 30 -1.17 -16.56 24.16
N SER A 31 -0.06 -17.27 23.93
CA SER A 31 0.69 -17.93 25.01
C SER A 31 1.37 -16.96 25.98
N ILE A 32 1.70 -15.75 25.52
CA ILE A 32 2.28 -14.68 26.33
C ILE A 32 1.18 -14.01 27.18
N TYR A 33 0.08 -13.61 26.55
CA TYR A 33 -1.02 -12.89 27.22
C TYR A 33 -1.99 -13.77 28.04
N ARG A 34 -1.98 -15.10 27.84
CA ARG A 34 -2.66 -16.16 28.62
C ARG A 34 -4.18 -16.05 28.78
N SER A 35 -4.66 -15.04 29.51
CA SER A 35 -6.07 -14.83 29.90
C SER A 35 -6.70 -13.58 29.29
N GLU A 36 -5.90 -12.67 28.72
CA GLU A 36 -6.40 -11.48 28.03
C GLU A 36 -7.00 -11.83 26.66
N CYS A 37 -7.54 -10.83 25.96
CA CYS A 37 -7.96 -10.98 24.56
C CYS A 37 -6.81 -10.70 23.59
N VAL A 38 -6.83 -11.41 22.45
CA VAL A 38 -6.00 -11.08 21.29
C VAL A 38 -6.88 -10.66 20.12
N SER A 39 -6.45 -9.62 19.42
CA SER A 39 -7.04 -9.18 18.15
C SER A 39 -6.62 -10.12 17.02
N ALA A 40 -7.58 -10.57 16.23
CA ALA A 40 -7.42 -11.58 15.19
C ALA A 40 -8.36 -11.32 14.01
N ILE A 41 -8.00 -11.83 12.84
CA ILE A 41 -8.84 -11.82 11.64
C ILE A 41 -9.31 -13.25 11.36
N VAL A 42 -10.60 -13.48 11.53
CA VAL A 42 -11.25 -14.78 11.35
C VAL A 42 -11.82 -14.87 9.93
N TYR A 43 -11.33 -15.82 9.13
CA TYR A 43 -11.95 -16.19 7.86
C TYR A 43 -13.02 -17.25 8.08
N SER A 44 -14.25 -17.02 7.60
CA SER A 44 -15.35 -17.97 7.80
C SER A 44 -16.32 -18.03 6.62
N ASN A 45 -16.90 -19.21 6.43
CA ASN A 45 -18.03 -19.45 5.54
C ASN A 45 -19.37 -19.52 6.32
N LEU A 46 -19.38 -19.17 7.61
CA LEU A 46 -20.61 -19.11 8.39
C LEU A 46 -21.43 -17.88 7.99
N PRO A 47 -22.77 -17.96 8.01
CA PRO A 47 -23.63 -16.77 7.99
C PRO A 47 -23.25 -15.81 9.12
N TYR A 48 -23.42 -14.51 8.88
CA TYR A 48 -23.05 -13.45 9.82
C TYR A 48 -23.54 -13.71 11.26
N ASP A 49 -24.86 -13.87 11.44
CA ASP A 49 -25.46 -14.07 12.77
C ASP A 49 -24.93 -15.32 13.49
N ALA A 50 -24.60 -16.37 12.72
CA ALA A 50 -24.07 -17.61 13.27
C ALA A 50 -22.63 -17.45 13.76
N LEU A 51 -21.79 -16.68 13.06
CA LEU A 51 -20.45 -16.35 13.56
C LEU A 51 -20.50 -15.35 14.72
N LYS A 52 -21.34 -14.31 14.62
CA LYS A 52 -21.49 -13.29 15.67
C LYS A 52 -21.88 -13.90 17.01
N LYS A 53 -22.98 -14.67 17.03
CA LYS A 53 -23.39 -15.44 18.22
C LYS A 53 -22.27 -16.36 18.72
N LYS A 54 -21.45 -16.92 17.83
CA LYS A 54 -20.33 -17.79 18.22
C LYS A 54 -19.20 -17.01 18.91
N ILE A 55 -18.80 -15.86 18.38
CA ILE A 55 -17.80 -14.95 18.96
C ILE A 55 -18.26 -14.44 20.34
N GLU A 56 -19.51 -13.96 20.42
CA GLU A 56 -20.10 -13.46 21.66
C GLU A 56 -20.22 -14.58 22.71
N SER A 57 -20.63 -15.79 22.33
CA SER A 57 -20.74 -16.95 23.24
C SER A 57 -19.43 -17.42 23.89
N ILE A 58 -18.27 -17.01 23.36
CA ILE A 58 -16.96 -17.30 23.94
C ILE A 58 -16.34 -16.09 24.67
N GLY A 59 -17.10 -15.00 24.86
CA GLY A 59 -16.62 -13.76 25.47
C GLY A 59 -15.74 -12.91 24.55
N GLY A 60 -15.82 -13.12 23.23
CA GLY A 60 -15.15 -12.28 22.24
C GLY A 60 -16.03 -11.12 21.77
N THR A 61 -15.40 -10.13 21.14
CA THR A 61 -16.08 -8.96 20.54
C THR A 61 -15.71 -8.82 19.06
N ILE A 62 -16.59 -8.21 18.27
CA ILE A 62 -16.32 -7.88 16.86
C ILE A 62 -15.89 -6.42 16.79
N LYS A 63 -14.77 -6.15 16.09
CA LYS A 63 -14.29 -4.81 15.75
C LYS A 63 -14.83 -4.37 14.38
N TYR A 64 -14.67 -5.22 13.35
CA TYR A 64 -15.18 -4.96 12.00
C TYR A 64 -15.71 -6.24 11.34
N GLU A 65 -16.71 -6.05 10.50
CA GLU A 65 -17.05 -6.96 9.41
C GLU A 65 -16.17 -6.62 8.20
N LEU A 66 -15.56 -7.63 7.57
CA LEU A 66 -14.66 -7.44 6.43
C LEU A 66 -15.12 -8.28 5.22
N PRO A 67 -16.27 -7.95 4.58
CA PRO A 67 -16.77 -8.63 3.37
C PRO A 67 -15.72 -8.73 2.25
N ILE A 68 -14.86 -7.72 2.12
CA ILE A 68 -13.72 -7.67 1.18
C ILE A 68 -12.84 -8.93 1.20
N ILE A 69 -12.74 -9.63 2.33
CA ILE A 69 -11.97 -10.88 2.46
C ILE A 69 -12.81 -12.08 2.96
N ASN A 70 -14.14 -11.94 3.04
CA ASN A 70 -15.04 -12.87 3.73
C ASN A 70 -14.56 -13.19 5.16
N GLY A 71 -14.26 -12.13 5.92
CA GLY A 71 -13.65 -12.21 7.23
C GLY A 71 -14.22 -11.22 8.24
N TRP A 72 -13.75 -11.34 9.48
CA TRP A 72 -14.14 -10.50 10.61
C TRP A 72 -12.93 -10.18 11.46
N ALA A 73 -12.77 -8.91 11.82
CA ALA A 73 -11.80 -8.50 12.83
C ALA A 73 -12.45 -8.61 14.21
N VAL A 74 -11.82 -9.36 15.11
CA VAL A 74 -12.40 -9.77 16.39
C VAL A 74 -11.36 -9.75 17.50
N ASN A 75 -11.79 -9.49 18.73
CA ASN A 75 -11.00 -9.76 19.92
C ASN A 75 -11.50 -11.07 20.54
N ILE A 76 -10.60 -12.04 20.74
CA ILE A 76 -10.94 -13.36 21.27
C ILE A 76 -10.11 -13.61 22.54
N PRO A 77 -10.70 -14.05 23.67
CA PRO A 77 -9.92 -14.47 24.84
C PRO A 77 -8.93 -15.57 24.47
N CYS A 78 -7.66 -15.44 24.84
CA CYS A 78 -6.56 -16.31 24.40
C CYS A 78 -6.86 -17.80 24.56
N ASN A 79 -7.47 -18.19 25.68
CA ASN A 79 -7.85 -19.57 25.99
C ASN A 79 -9.01 -20.14 25.13
N LYS A 80 -9.65 -19.34 24.28
CA LYS A 80 -10.75 -19.76 23.38
C LYS A 80 -10.35 -19.94 21.92
N LEU A 81 -9.14 -19.54 21.50
CA LEU A 81 -8.67 -19.67 20.10
C LEU A 81 -8.82 -21.10 19.55
N ASN A 82 -8.41 -22.10 20.32
CA ASN A 82 -8.55 -23.51 19.94
C ASN A 82 -10.01 -24.01 19.89
N ILE A 83 -10.93 -23.36 20.60
CA ILE A 83 -12.36 -23.70 20.60
C ILE A 83 -13.02 -23.17 19.33
N ILE A 84 -12.72 -21.93 18.92
CA ILE A 84 -13.26 -21.36 17.68
C ILE A 84 -12.69 -22.05 16.44
N ALA A 85 -11.38 -22.34 16.40
CA ALA A 85 -10.74 -23.00 15.26
C ALA A 85 -11.31 -24.41 14.95
N LYS A 86 -11.78 -25.14 15.97
CA LYS A 86 -12.43 -26.45 15.80
C LYS A 86 -13.75 -26.40 15.02
N ASN A 87 -14.39 -25.24 14.89
CA ASN A 87 -15.62 -25.10 14.12
C ASN A 87 -15.34 -25.32 12.61
N LYS A 88 -16.14 -26.18 11.96
CA LYS A 88 -16.02 -26.51 10.52
C LYS A 88 -16.17 -25.29 9.61
N GLY A 89 -16.96 -24.29 10.02
CA GLY A 89 -17.18 -23.05 9.28
C GLY A 89 -16.04 -22.04 9.37
N ILE A 90 -15.12 -22.18 10.33
CA ILE A 90 -13.90 -21.37 10.39
C ILE A 90 -12.85 -21.97 9.46
N LYS A 91 -12.30 -21.15 8.56
CA LYS A 91 -11.29 -21.58 7.59
C LYS A 91 -9.88 -21.38 8.13
N PHE A 92 -9.57 -20.16 8.58
CA PHE A 92 -8.29 -19.81 9.18
C PHE A 92 -8.46 -18.58 10.09
N ILE A 93 -7.54 -18.37 11.03
CA ILE A 93 -7.50 -17.25 11.97
C ILE A 93 -6.10 -16.64 11.91
N ALA A 94 -5.99 -15.46 11.31
CA ALA A 94 -4.75 -14.69 11.19
C ALA A 94 -4.57 -13.75 12.41
N GLU A 95 -3.34 -13.33 12.69
CA GLU A 95 -3.11 -12.21 13.59
C GLU A 95 -3.69 -10.92 13.01
N ASP A 96 -4.25 -10.05 13.86
CA ASP A 96 -4.44 -8.63 13.53
C ASP A 96 -3.12 -7.89 13.86
N SER A 97 -2.20 -7.88 12.89
CA SER A 97 -0.84 -7.38 13.03
C SER A 97 -0.78 -5.85 13.10
N THR A 98 0.35 -5.32 13.57
CA THR A 98 0.68 -3.90 13.39
C THR A 98 1.31 -3.67 12.01
N VAL A 99 0.68 -2.83 11.21
CA VAL A 99 1.14 -2.34 9.90
C VAL A 99 1.72 -0.93 10.08
N LYS A 100 2.78 -0.60 9.33
CA LYS A 100 3.48 0.71 9.44
C LYS A 100 3.71 1.38 8.10
N THR A 101 3.92 2.70 8.09
CA THR A 101 4.48 3.46 6.96
C THR A 101 5.82 2.89 6.49
N GLN A 102 6.09 2.89 5.19
CA GLN A 102 7.38 2.46 4.62
C GLN A 102 8.34 3.66 4.39
N LEU A 103 8.69 4.34 5.49
CA LEU A 103 9.75 5.36 5.54
C LEU A 103 11.14 4.74 5.81
N ASN A 104 12.18 5.39 5.30
CA ASN A 104 13.58 5.01 5.55
C ASN A 104 14.34 6.15 6.25
N ILE A 105 15.30 5.76 7.10
CA ILE A 105 16.28 6.64 7.73
C ILE A 105 17.56 6.55 6.89
N ALA A 106 17.91 7.61 6.16
CA ALA A 106 19.15 7.70 5.38
C ALA A 106 19.76 9.10 5.48
N THR A 107 21.09 9.17 5.52
CA THR A 107 21.89 10.39 5.66
C THR A 107 22.54 10.85 4.35
N GLN A 108 22.71 12.17 4.21
CA GLN A 108 23.50 12.94 3.21
C GLN A 108 23.01 13.03 1.74
N GLU A 109 23.34 14.15 1.08
CA GLU A 109 22.45 14.89 0.16
C GLU A 109 23.00 15.12 -1.27
N ILE A 110 22.18 14.94 -2.32
CA ILE A 110 22.47 15.44 -3.69
C ILE A 110 21.17 15.82 -4.48
N LYS A 111 20.88 17.11 -4.74
CA LYS A 111 20.12 17.61 -5.92
C LYS A 111 18.62 18.02 -5.77
N SER A 112 17.72 17.34 -6.51
CA SER A 112 16.21 17.34 -6.68
C SER A 112 15.54 18.13 -7.84
N ARG A 113 15.12 17.42 -8.91
CA ARG A 113 14.18 17.76 -10.03
C ARG A 113 13.89 16.44 -10.82
N GLU A 114 12.70 16.10 -11.36
CA GLU A 114 11.91 16.76 -12.42
C GLU A 114 10.43 16.27 -12.49
N ALA A 115 9.52 17.08 -13.08
CA ALA A 115 8.13 16.65 -13.37
C ALA A 115 7.46 17.40 -14.55
N ASN A 116 7.31 16.67 -15.67
CA ASN A 116 6.26 16.75 -16.71
C ASN A 116 6.01 18.03 -17.55
N ASP A 117 6.23 17.89 -18.87
CA ASP A 117 5.66 18.71 -19.97
C ASP A 117 4.91 17.82 -21.01
N HIS A 118 4.16 16.81 -20.54
CA HIS A 118 3.55 15.76 -21.38
C HIS A 118 2.09 16.01 -21.80
N GLY A 119 1.49 17.16 -21.46
CA GLY A 119 0.11 17.51 -21.82
C GLY A 119 -1.01 16.82 -21.03
N TYR A 120 -0.68 15.85 -20.17
CA TYR A 120 -1.60 15.18 -19.23
C TYR A 120 -1.28 15.57 -17.79
N THR A 121 -2.31 15.66 -16.95
CA THR A 121 -2.23 16.14 -15.55
C THR A 121 -2.92 15.21 -14.53
N GLY A 122 -3.50 14.11 -14.99
CA GLY A 122 -4.33 13.19 -14.19
C GLY A 122 -5.77 13.67 -14.02
N LYS A 123 -6.20 14.65 -14.79
CA LYS A 123 -7.48 15.34 -14.66
C LYS A 123 -8.65 14.36 -14.74
N GLY A 124 -9.59 14.49 -13.81
CA GLY A 124 -10.80 13.65 -13.75
C GLY A 124 -10.57 12.23 -13.20
N VAL A 125 -9.33 11.81 -12.99
CA VAL A 125 -8.98 10.55 -12.33
C VAL A 125 -8.87 10.77 -10.82
N THR A 126 -9.42 9.86 -10.03
CA THR A 126 -9.30 9.90 -8.56
C THR A 126 -8.34 8.83 -8.05
N ILE A 127 -7.37 9.25 -7.22
CA ILE A 127 -6.45 8.39 -6.47
C ILE A 127 -6.90 8.33 -5.02
N ALA A 128 -7.05 7.12 -4.46
CA ALA A 128 -7.31 6.89 -3.05
C ALA A 128 -6.02 6.50 -2.31
N PHE A 129 -5.73 7.15 -1.19
CA PHE A 129 -4.56 6.88 -0.35
C PHE A 129 -5.01 6.28 0.99
N LEU A 130 -4.50 5.09 1.34
CA LEU A 130 -4.67 4.51 2.67
C LEU A 130 -3.42 4.80 3.49
N ASP A 131 -3.49 5.78 4.39
CA ASP A 131 -2.30 6.32 5.05
C ASP A 131 -2.62 6.98 6.41
N THR A 132 -1.81 7.94 6.87
CA THR A 132 -1.97 8.71 8.11
C THR A 132 -2.99 9.86 7.99
N GLY A 133 -3.60 10.05 6.83
CA GLY A 133 -4.59 11.10 6.56
C GLY A 133 -4.14 12.06 5.47
N ILE A 134 -4.67 13.27 5.47
CA ILE A 134 -4.23 14.35 4.58
C ILE A 134 -4.46 15.72 5.22
N TYR A 135 -3.41 16.53 5.28
CA TYR A 135 -3.53 17.95 5.60
C TYR A 135 -4.10 18.70 4.38
N PRO A 136 -5.04 19.66 4.56
CA PRO A 136 -5.58 20.49 3.48
C PRO A 136 -4.55 21.52 2.97
N HIS A 137 -3.42 21.04 2.45
CA HIS A 137 -2.33 21.84 1.89
C HIS A 137 -2.83 22.68 0.70
N PRO A 138 -2.34 23.92 0.50
CA PRO A 138 -2.75 24.74 -0.63
C PRO A 138 -2.51 24.08 -1.99
N ASP A 139 -1.51 23.22 -2.16
CA ASP A 139 -1.32 22.49 -3.43
C ASP A 139 -2.48 21.53 -3.76
N PHE A 140 -3.21 21.04 -2.75
CA PHE A 140 -4.41 20.21 -2.93
C PHE A 140 -5.71 21.02 -2.93
N THR A 141 -5.69 22.22 -2.34
CA THR A 141 -6.89 23.03 -2.10
C THR A 141 -7.02 24.28 -2.98
N LYS A 142 -5.95 24.67 -3.69
CA LYS A 142 -5.87 25.83 -4.57
C LYS A 142 -5.39 25.45 -5.99
N PRO A 143 -5.86 26.15 -7.04
CA PRO A 143 -6.95 27.13 -7.01
C PRO A 143 -8.33 26.49 -6.71
N LYS A 144 -8.46 25.18 -6.92
CA LYS A 144 -9.65 24.36 -6.66
C LYS A 144 -9.32 23.28 -5.63
N ASN A 145 -10.27 22.95 -4.74
CA ASN A 145 -10.13 21.78 -3.87
C ASN A 145 -10.26 20.47 -4.64
N ARG A 146 -9.21 19.64 -4.56
CA ARG A 146 -9.12 18.29 -5.12
C ARG A 146 -9.22 17.19 -4.06
N ILE A 147 -9.22 17.52 -2.77
CA ILE A 147 -9.56 16.57 -1.69
C ILE A 147 -11.08 16.40 -1.70
N ILE A 148 -11.57 15.40 -2.42
CA ILE A 148 -13.01 15.19 -2.68
C ILE A 148 -13.69 14.28 -1.64
N ALA A 149 -12.91 13.47 -0.91
CA ALA A 149 -13.41 12.74 0.26
C ALA A 149 -12.30 12.48 1.29
N PHE A 150 -12.71 12.41 2.55
CA PHE A 150 -11.88 12.02 3.67
C PHE A 150 -12.65 11.02 4.55
N HIS A 151 -11.99 9.94 4.96
CA HIS A 151 -12.54 8.95 5.89
C HIS A 151 -11.51 8.62 6.96
N ASP A 152 -11.87 8.77 8.23
CA ASP A 152 -10.99 8.55 9.37
C ASP A 152 -11.45 7.34 10.18
N ILE A 153 -10.72 6.24 10.07
CA ILE A 153 -10.97 5.00 10.82
C ILE A 153 -10.34 5.07 12.22
N VAL A 154 -9.33 5.92 12.41
CA VAL A 154 -8.53 5.99 13.64
C VAL A 154 -9.22 6.82 14.72
N ASN A 155 -9.69 8.03 14.38
CA ASN A 155 -10.33 8.93 15.34
C ASN A 155 -11.76 9.38 14.93
N GLY A 156 -12.31 8.89 13.81
CA GLY A 156 -13.67 9.21 13.38
C GLY A 156 -13.94 10.68 13.00
N LYS A 157 -12.91 11.50 12.77
CA LYS A 157 -13.09 12.93 12.43
C LYS A 157 -13.61 13.08 11.00
N LYS A 158 -14.47 14.08 10.81
CA LYS A 158 -15.09 14.38 9.50
C LYS A 158 -14.25 15.30 8.61
N SER A 159 -13.45 16.18 9.19
CA SER A 159 -12.62 17.14 8.47
C SER A 159 -11.23 16.55 8.17
N PRO A 160 -10.63 16.79 7.00
CA PRO A 160 -9.29 16.31 6.67
C PRO A 160 -8.22 16.84 7.63
N TYR A 161 -7.33 15.95 8.07
CA TYR A 161 -6.13 16.25 8.84
C TYR A 161 -5.11 15.14 8.66
N ASP A 162 -3.86 15.41 9.02
CA ASP A 162 -2.77 14.44 9.08
C ASP A 162 -1.85 14.77 10.27
N ASP A 163 -1.92 13.96 11.31
CA ASP A 163 -1.18 14.12 12.57
C ASP A 163 0.14 13.34 12.60
N ASN A 164 0.57 12.79 11.47
CA ASN A 164 1.90 12.22 11.26
C ASN A 164 2.66 12.90 10.10
N GLY A 165 1.96 13.33 9.05
CA GLY A 165 2.50 14.02 7.88
C GLY A 165 2.84 13.12 6.69
N HIS A 166 2.95 11.79 6.89
CA HIS A 166 3.33 10.84 5.85
C HIS A 166 2.30 10.79 4.71
N GLY A 167 1.01 10.66 5.02
CA GLY A 167 -0.07 10.64 4.02
C GLY A 167 -0.16 11.91 3.18
N THR A 168 0.13 13.06 3.79
CA THR A 168 0.23 14.36 3.08
C THR A 168 1.40 14.37 2.08
N HIS A 169 2.57 13.84 2.47
CA HIS A 169 3.73 13.72 1.58
C HIS A 169 3.44 12.76 0.41
N VAL A 170 2.92 11.56 0.72
CA VAL A 170 2.56 10.54 -0.28
C VAL A 170 1.52 11.06 -1.27
N ALA A 171 0.51 11.80 -0.81
CA ALA A 171 -0.46 12.46 -1.70
C ALA A 171 0.18 13.57 -2.54
N GLY A 172 1.21 14.24 -2.03
CA GLY A 172 2.00 15.25 -2.76
C GLY A 172 2.80 14.65 -3.90
N ASP A 173 3.48 13.51 -3.67
CA ASP A 173 4.32 12.82 -4.64
C ASP A 173 3.52 12.40 -5.89
N ALA A 174 2.29 11.94 -5.66
CA ALA A 174 1.35 11.64 -6.72
C ALA A 174 0.72 12.90 -7.35
N ALA A 175 0.25 13.84 -6.54
CA ALA A 175 -0.78 14.78 -6.94
C ALA A 175 -0.66 16.21 -6.38
N SER A 176 0.52 16.66 -5.94
CA SER A 176 0.77 18.09 -5.68
C SER A 176 0.60 18.91 -6.96
N SER A 177 -0.09 20.05 -6.89
CA SER A 177 -0.12 21.01 -8.01
C SER A 177 1.11 21.92 -8.07
N GLY A 178 1.94 21.91 -7.02
CA GLY A 178 3.06 22.84 -6.85
C GLY A 178 2.64 24.31 -6.67
N TYR A 179 1.40 24.59 -6.27
CA TYR A 179 0.85 25.95 -6.11
C TYR A 179 1.71 26.85 -5.21
N LEU A 180 2.27 26.36 -4.10
CA LEU A 180 3.17 27.13 -3.23
C LEU A 180 4.64 27.13 -3.65
N SER A 181 4.96 26.58 -4.82
CA SER A 181 6.34 26.48 -5.33
C SER A 181 6.47 26.88 -6.80
N ASP A 182 5.48 27.61 -7.33
CA ASP A 182 5.39 28.01 -8.74
C ASP A 182 5.58 26.83 -9.71
N GLY A 183 5.05 25.67 -9.32
CA GLY A 183 5.12 24.42 -10.06
C GLY A 183 6.40 23.59 -9.86
N LYS A 184 7.37 24.05 -9.05
CA LYS A 184 8.65 23.35 -8.82
C LYS A 184 8.50 21.99 -8.15
N TYR A 185 7.54 21.83 -7.24
CA TYR A 185 7.26 20.58 -6.52
C TYR A 185 5.87 20.04 -6.87
N LYS A 186 5.60 19.90 -8.17
CA LYS A 186 4.44 19.16 -8.70
C LYS A 186 4.63 17.66 -8.48
N GLY A 187 3.53 16.98 -8.14
CA GLY A 187 3.45 15.52 -8.27
C GLY A 187 3.25 15.12 -9.73
N VAL A 188 3.34 13.81 -10.01
CA VAL A 188 3.23 13.30 -11.39
C VAL A 188 1.87 13.63 -12.04
N ALA A 189 0.78 13.63 -11.27
CA ALA A 189 -0.59 13.88 -11.68
C ALA A 189 -1.20 15.10 -10.94
N PRO A 190 -0.75 16.33 -11.27
CA PRO A 190 -1.02 17.55 -10.48
C PRO A 190 -2.49 18.01 -10.46
N GLU A 191 -3.37 17.46 -11.31
CA GLU A 191 -4.82 17.75 -11.32
C GLU A 191 -5.70 16.54 -10.93
N ALA A 192 -5.10 15.40 -10.55
CA ALA A 192 -5.87 14.25 -10.06
C ALA A 192 -6.69 14.61 -8.80
N ASN A 193 -7.87 14.01 -8.66
CA ASN A 193 -8.65 14.10 -7.43
C ASN A 193 -8.06 13.18 -6.35
N ILE A 194 -8.19 13.59 -5.10
CA ILE A 194 -7.63 12.92 -3.94
C ILE A 194 -8.75 12.44 -3.02
N VAL A 195 -8.72 11.16 -2.69
CA VAL A 195 -9.49 10.54 -1.61
C VAL A 195 -8.50 10.07 -0.56
N SER A 196 -8.67 10.51 0.69
CA SER A 196 -7.79 10.10 1.79
C SER A 196 -8.54 9.25 2.80
N VAL A 197 -8.00 8.07 3.10
CA VAL A 197 -8.53 7.14 4.09
C VAL A 197 -7.47 6.96 5.18
N LYS A 198 -7.68 7.61 6.33
CA LYS A 198 -6.77 7.52 7.47
C LYS A 198 -6.97 6.17 8.17
N VAL A 199 -5.95 5.32 8.05
CA VAL A 199 -5.87 3.97 8.65
C VAL A 199 -4.68 3.82 9.60
N LEU A 200 -3.80 4.83 9.68
CA LEU A 200 -2.63 4.86 10.56
C LEU A 200 -2.73 6.00 11.58
N ASP A 201 -2.25 5.74 12.80
CA ASP A 201 -2.17 6.70 13.91
C ASP A 201 -1.10 7.78 13.69
N SER A 202 -0.97 8.71 14.64
CA SER A 202 0.02 9.78 14.63
C SER A 202 1.49 9.30 14.65
N ARG A 203 1.73 8.01 14.92
CA ARG A 203 3.05 7.35 14.87
C ARG A 203 3.22 6.51 13.60
N GLY A 204 2.35 6.68 12.60
CA GLY A 204 2.43 5.93 11.35
C GLY A 204 2.13 4.44 11.50
N SER A 205 1.37 4.05 12.54
CA SER A 205 1.05 2.65 12.85
C SER A 205 -0.46 2.40 12.87
N GLY A 206 -0.91 1.28 12.31
CA GLY A 206 -2.32 0.85 12.33
C GLY A 206 -2.43 -0.67 12.47
N SER A 207 -3.64 -1.20 12.65
CA SER A 207 -3.85 -2.65 12.65
C SER A 207 -4.30 -3.15 11.28
N THR A 208 -3.93 -4.38 10.92
CA THR A 208 -4.34 -5.06 9.67
C THR A 208 -5.85 -4.92 9.42
N SER A 209 -6.67 -4.96 10.49
CA SER A 209 -8.11 -4.75 10.44
C SER A 209 -8.55 -3.33 10.11
N ASP A 210 -7.83 -2.29 10.57
CA ASP A 210 -8.11 -0.88 10.19
C ASP A 210 -7.83 -0.66 8.70
N ILE A 211 -6.69 -1.20 8.22
CA ILE A 211 -6.31 -1.13 6.81
C ILE A 211 -7.39 -1.81 5.95
N LEU A 212 -7.85 -3.00 6.34
CA LEU A 212 -8.89 -3.74 5.60
C LEU A 212 -10.26 -3.07 5.64
N SER A 213 -10.62 -2.42 6.75
CA SER A 213 -11.82 -1.58 6.85
C SER A 213 -11.72 -0.37 5.91
N GLY A 214 -10.53 0.23 5.78
CA GLY A 214 -10.27 1.30 4.80
C GLY A 214 -10.38 0.83 3.34
N MET A 215 -9.86 -0.37 3.04
CA MET A 215 -10.02 -0.98 1.72
C MET A 215 -11.49 -1.30 1.42
N GLN A 216 -12.26 -1.78 2.40
CA GLN A 216 -13.70 -2.02 2.28
C GLN A 216 -14.42 -0.71 1.96
N TRP A 217 -14.17 0.36 2.72
CA TRP A 217 -14.78 1.66 2.47
C TRP A 217 -14.48 2.20 1.05
N ILE A 218 -13.24 2.01 0.55
CA ILE A 218 -12.88 2.37 -0.83
C ILE A 218 -13.66 1.54 -1.84
N LEU A 219 -13.78 0.23 -1.64
CA LEU A 219 -14.53 -0.65 -2.53
C LEU A 219 -16.01 -0.22 -2.63
N ASP A 220 -16.61 0.17 -1.50
CA ASP A 220 -18.01 0.59 -1.42
C ASP A 220 -18.25 2.01 -1.95
N ASN A 221 -17.23 2.87 -1.97
CA ASN A 221 -17.32 4.26 -2.41
C ASN A 221 -16.63 4.54 -3.76
N LYS A 222 -16.06 3.53 -4.43
CA LYS A 222 -15.26 3.73 -5.64
C LYS A 222 -16.03 4.43 -6.74
N ASP A 223 -17.28 4.03 -6.97
CA ASP A 223 -18.10 4.54 -8.06
C ASP A 223 -18.62 5.95 -7.72
N LYS A 224 -18.90 6.21 -6.44
CA LYS A 224 -19.32 7.52 -5.90
C LYS A 224 -18.27 8.62 -6.11
N TYR A 225 -16.99 8.30 -5.94
CA TYR A 225 -15.88 9.26 -6.07
C TYR A 225 -15.02 9.06 -7.32
N ASN A 226 -15.45 8.21 -8.26
CA ASN A 226 -14.68 7.79 -9.45
C ASN A 226 -13.24 7.34 -9.11
N ILE A 227 -13.07 6.59 -8.02
CA ILE A 227 -11.78 6.03 -7.61
C ILE A 227 -11.34 5.04 -8.68
N ARG A 228 -10.19 5.30 -9.31
CA ARG A 228 -9.60 4.41 -10.31
C ARG A 228 -8.32 3.75 -9.80
N ILE A 229 -7.61 4.41 -8.88
CA ILE A 229 -6.30 4.01 -8.37
C ILE A 229 -6.33 4.01 -6.85
N VAL A 230 -5.65 3.04 -6.24
CA VAL A 230 -5.44 2.95 -4.79
C VAL A 230 -3.94 2.83 -4.52
N SER A 231 -3.40 3.73 -3.70
CA SER A 231 -2.00 3.78 -3.30
C SER A 231 -1.85 3.38 -1.82
N LEU A 232 -0.94 2.44 -1.54
CA LEU A 232 -0.66 1.93 -0.20
C LEU A 232 0.85 2.00 0.10
N SER A 233 1.26 3.09 0.75
CA SER A 233 2.65 3.35 1.18
C SER A 233 2.93 2.76 2.58
N ILE A 234 2.44 1.54 2.80
CA ILE A 234 2.38 0.87 4.11
C ILE A 234 2.77 -0.60 3.98
N GLY A 235 3.16 -1.24 5.09
CA GLY A 235 3.32 -2.69 5.12
C GLY A 235 3.75 -3.27 6.46
N GLU A 236 3.80 -4.61 6.49
CA GLU A 236 4.31 -5.41 7.60
C GLU A 236 5.26 -6.51 7.08
N THR A 237 6.11 -7.07 7.96
CA THR A 237 6.87 -8.29 7.66
C THR A 237 5.89 -9.46 7.51
N PRO A 238 5.86 -10.22 6.39
CA PRO A 238 4.90 -11.31 6.20
C PRO A 238 5.07 -12.45 7.22
N SER A 239 3.98 -12.96 7.82
CA SER A 239 3.96 -14.25 8.56
C SER A 239 3.54 -15.42 7.67
N LEU A 240 2.66 -15.12 6.73
CA LEU A 240 1.80 -16.10 6.09
C LEU A 240 2.15 -16.20 4.60
N PRO A 241 1.83 -17.34 3.96
CA PRO A 241 1.74 -17.40 2.51
C PRO A 241 0.78 -16.32 2.00
N PRO A 242 1.04 -15.66 0.85
CA PRO A 242 0.19 -14.58 0.34
C PRO A 242 -1.30 -14.94 0.23
N PHE A 243 -1.64 -16.22 -0.01
CA PHE A 243 -3.04 -16.67 -0.10
C PHE A 243 -3.78 -16.79 1.26
N LEU A 244 -3.09 -16.62 2.40
CA LEU A 244 -3.67 -16.54 3.75
C LEU A 244 -3.48 -15.16 4.40
N ASP A 245 -2.55 -14.37 3.90
CA ASP A 245 -2.28 -13.01 4.33
C ASP A 245 -3.52 -12.11 4.13
N PRO A 246 -4.03 -11.45 5.20
CA PRO A 246 -5.22 -10.61 5.10
C PRO A 246 -5.04 -9.39 4.18
N LEU A 247 -3.89 -8.71 4.23
CA LEU A 247 -3.63 -7.51 3.42
C LEU A 247 -3.56 -7.88 1.94
N VAL A 248 -2.87 -8.98 1.61
CA VAL A 248 -2.80 -9.51 0.23
C VAL A 248 -4.21 -9.79 -0.31
N LYS A 249 -5.04 -10.48 0.48
CA LYS A 249 -6.44 -10.76 0.09
C LYS A 249 -7.25 -9.49 -0.13
N GLY A 250 -7.04 -8.46 0.69
CA GLY A 250 -7.66 -7.14 0.55
C GLY A 250 -7.26 -6.44 -0.74
N VAL A 251 -5.97 -6.27 -1.00
CA VAL A 251 -5.49 -5.63 -2.24
C VAL A 251 -5.86 -6.42 -3.49
N ASP A 252 -5.85 -7.75 -3.43
CA ASP A 252 -6.31 -8.62 -4.53
C ASP A 252 -7.81 -8.47 -4.79
N ARG A 253 -8.63 -8.17 -3.77
CA ARG A 253 -10.07 -7.92 -3.96
C ARG A 253 -10.33 -6.54 -4.57
N LEU A 254 -9.55 -5.52 -4.20
CA LEU A 254 -9.56 -4.20 -4.85
C LEU A 254 -9.15 -4.33 -6.32
N TRP A 255 -8.04 -5.04 -6.60
CA TRP A 255 -7.57 -5.31 -7.96
C TRP A 255 -8.62 -6.01 -8.82
N ARG A 256 -9.23 -7.09 -8.32
CA ARG A 256 -10.32 -7.80 -9.00
C ARG A 256 -11.62 -6.98 -9.16
N SER A 257 -11.70 -5.79 -8.54
CA SER A 257 -12.83 -4.87 -8.72
C SER A 257 -12.63 -3.83 -9.85
N GLY A 258 -11.49 -3.92 -10.58
CA GLY A 258 -11.12 -3.04 -11.69
C GLY A 258 -10.18 -1.89 -11.31
N LEU A 259 -9.86 -1.74 -10.01
CA LEU A 259 -8.97 -0.69 -9.51
C LEU A 259 -7.51 -1.01 -9.83
N VAL A 260 -6.74 0.01 -10.23
CA VAL A 260 -5.27 -0.05 -10.18
C VAL A 260 -4.87 -0.02 -8.71
N VAL A 261 -4.08 -0.99 -8.27
CA VAL A 261 -3.57 -1.01 -6.88
C VAL A 261 -2.06 -0.98 -6.93
N VAL A 262 -1.47 0.01 -6.24
CA VAL A 262 -0.05 0.29 -6.19
C VAL A 262 0.40 0.23 -4.73
N VAL A 263 1.43 -0.55 -4.44
CA VAL A 263 1.86 -0.87 -3.08
C VAL A 263 3.37 -0.75 -2.93
N ALA A 264 3.84 -0.33 -1.76
CA ALA A 264 5.26 -0.29 -1.44
C ALA A 264 5.89 -1.69 -1.39
N ALA A 265 7.10 -1.83 -1.92
CA ALA A 265 7.91 -3.06 -1.77
C ALA A 265 8.39 -3.28 -0.33
N GLY A 266 8.48 -2.22 0.46
CA GLY A 266 8.98 -2.24 1.83
C GLY A 266 10.44 -1.82 1.94
N ASN A 267 10.87 -1.47 3.16
CA ASN A 267 12.19 -0.90 3.42
C ASN A 267 13.13 -1.82 4.21
N SER A 268 13.09 -3.13 3.94
CA SER A 268 13.92 -4.14 4.63
C SER A 268 15.05 -4.72 3.75
N GLY A 269 15.39 -4.06 2.65
CA GLY A 269 16.60 -4.33 1.88
C GLY A 269 17.88 -3.99 2.66
N PRO A 270 19.09 -4.33 2.15
CA PRO A 270 19.37 -4.87 0.81
C PRO A 270 19.23 -6.40 0.70
N SER A 271 18.86 -7.09 1.78
CA SER A 271 18.69 -8.55 1.79
C SER A 271 17.61 -9.01 0.82
N MET A 272 17.81 -10.18 0.20
CA MET A 272 16.79 -10.87 -0.60
C MET A 272 15.64 -11.37 0.29
N ASN A 273 14.45 -11.55 -0.29
CA ASN A 273 13.21 -11.88 0.43
C ASN A 273 12.78 -10.82 1.47
N SER A 274 13.02 -9.55 1.18
CA SER A 274 12.67 -8.41 2.06
C SER A 274 11.39 -7.67 1.65
N ILE A 275 10.64 -8.20 0.68
CA ILE A 275 9.34 -7.66 0.26
C ILE A 275 8.32 -7.78 1.40
N THR A 276 7.72 -6.66 1.80
CA THR A 276 6.68 -6.61 2.84
C THR A 276 5.32 -7.05 2.30
N SER A 277 4.37 -7.36 3.20
CA SER A 277 2.95 -7.44 2.86
C SER A 277 2.33 -6.03 2.88
N PRO A 278 1.48 -5.64 1.92
CA PRO A 278 0.91 -6.43 0.81
C PRO A 278 1.76 -6.46 -0.49
N GLY A 279 2.98 -5.93 -0.49
CA GLY A 279 3.92 -5.94 -1.62
C GLY A 279 4.25 -7.33 -2.19
N ASN A 280 4.01 -8.39 -1.42
CA ASN A 280 4.12 -9.79 -1.82
C ASN A 280 2.89 -10.34 -2.60
N SER A 281 1.85 -9.53 -2.86
CA SER A 281 0.76 -9.90 -3.79
C SER A 281 1.30 -10.03 -5.23
N MET A 282 0.97 -11.14 -5.91
CA MET A 282 1.35 -11.36 -7.30
C MET A 282 0.55 -10.49 -8.29
N ASN A 283 -0.64 -10.02 -7.92
CA ASN A 283 -1.53 -9.30 -8.83
C ASN A 283 -1.17 -7.82 -8.96
N VAL A 284 -1.10 -7.12 -7.84
CA VAL A 284 -0.96 -5.66 -7.76
C VAL A 284 0.42 -5.16 -8.19
N ILE A 285 0.57 -3.85 -8.41
CA ILE A 285 1.84 -3.22 -8.78
C ILE A 285 2.65 -2.97 -7.51
N THR A 286 3.75 -3.72 -7.31
CA THR A 286 4.67 -3.49 -6.19
C THR A 286 5.82 -2.60 -6.63
N VAL A 287 6.11 -1.54 -5.88
CA VAL A 287 7.08 -0.50 -6.26
C VAL A 287 8.27 -0.46 -5.29
N GLY A 288 9.48 -0.67 -5.83
CA GLY A 288 10.73 -0.41 -5.12
C GLY A 288 11.24 1.02 -5.33
N ALA A 289 12.31 1.39 -4.62
CA ALA A 289 12.88 2.73 -4.63
C ALA A 289 14.24 2.78 -5.33
N VAL A 290 14.45 3.82 -6.12
CA VAL A 290 15.74 4.26 -6.69
C VAL A 290 16.20 5.52 -5.96
N ASP A 291 17.52 5.62 -5.76
CA ASP A 291 18.24 6.87 -5.56
C ASP A 291 18.67 7.36 -6.94
N ASP A 292 17.92 8.31 -7.49
CA ASP A 292 18.06 8.85 -8.85
C ASP A 292 19.21 9.85 -8.97
N LYS A 293 20.07 9.94 -7.93
CA LYS A 293 21.12 10.95 -7.64
C LYS A 293 20.67 12.40 -7.82
N ARG A 294 19.37 12.55 -8.04
CA ARG A 294 18.65 13.68 -8.59
C ARG A 294 19.37 14.36 -9.78
N THR A 295 19.82 13.52 -10.71
CA THR A 295 20.44 13.84 -12.02
C THR A 295 19.41 13.69 -13.16
N VAL A 296 19.75 14.19 -14.36
CA VAL A 296 18.95 13.96 -15.60
C VAL A 296 19.47 12.75 -16.37
N ASP A 297 20.75 12.46 -16.23
CA ASP A 297 21.39 11.24 -16.71
C ASP A 297 21.04 10.11 -15.74
N THR A 298 20.41 9.03 -16.22
CA THR A 298 20.00 7.89 -15.39
C THR A 298 21.10 6.83 -15.27
N SER A 299 22.33 7.11 -15.75
CA SER A 299 23.44 6.14 -15.69
C SER A 299 24.10 6.02 -14.31
N ASP A 300 23.84 6.98 -13.39
CA ASP A 300 24.26 6.90 -11.99
C ASP A 300 23.13 6.51 -11.01
N ASP A 301 21.94 6.16 -11.53
CA ASP A 301 20.80 5.66 -10.76
C ASP A 301 21.15 4.37 -9.98
N GLU A 302 20.84 4.34 -8.68
CA GLU A 302 21.07 3.18 -7.83
C GLU A 302 19.77 2.67 -7.19
N ILE A 303 19.56 1.34 -7.14
CA ILE A 303 18.48 0.78 -6.31
C ILE A 303 18.78 1.08 -4.85
N ALA A 304 17.93 1.89 -4.23
CA ALA A 304 18.10 2.37 -2.88
C ALA A 304 18.34 1.21 -1.91
N ASN A 305 19.34 1.34 -1.02
CA ASN A 305 19.83 0.21 -0.22
C ASN A 305 18.72 -0.46 0.61
N PHE A 306 17.78 0.33 1.14
CA PHE A 306 16.62 -0.14 1.90
C PHE A 306 15.53 -0.80 1.06
N SER A 307 15.49 -0.59 -0.26
CA SER A 307 14.38 -1.05 -1.11
C SER A 307 14.24 -2.58 -1.05
N GLY A 308 13.02 -3.04 -0.74
CA GLY A 308 12.68 -4.45 -0.64
C GLY A 308 12.96 -5.21 -1.95
N ARG A 309 13.50 -6.42 -1.80
CA ARG A 309 13.98 -7.28 -2.90
C ARG A 309 13.35 -8.66 -2.82
N GLY A 310 12.87 -9.15 -3.96
CA GLY A 310 12.18 -10.44 -4.07
C GLY A 310 13.12 -11.63 -4.12
N SER A 311 12.70 -12.67 -4.84
CA SER A 311 13.49 -13.86 -5.17
C SER A 311 12.84 -14.63 -6.34
N ALA A 312 13.43 -15.76 -6.74
CA ALA A 312 12.86 -16.61 -7.81
C ALA A 312 11.42 -17.08 -7.53
N PHE A 313 11.03 -17.22 -6.26
CA PHE A 313 9.67 -17.61 -5.85
C PHE A 313 8.72 -16.42 -5.62
N LEU A 314 9.27 -15.20 -5.55
CA LEU A 314 8.52 -13.95 -5.43
C LEU A 314 9.17 -12.88 -6.31
N PRO A 315 8.90 -12.87 -7.64
CA PRO A 315 9.53 -11.98 -8.61
C PRO A 315 9.00 -10.55 -8.47
N LYS A 316 9.47 -9.85 -7.42
CA LYS A 316 9.08 -8.51 -7.00
C LYS A 316 10.33 -7.66 -6.66
N PRO A 317 10.28 -6.32 -6.70
CA PRO A 317 9.14 -5.48 -7.12
C PRO A 317 8.76 -5.66 -8.60
N ASP A 318 7.62 -5.11 -9.05
CA ASP A 318 7.28 -5.11 -10.49
C ASP A 318 8.09 -4.04 -11.24
N VAL A 319 8.24 -2.86 -10.63
CA VAL A 319 8.96 -1.69 -11.16
C VAL A 319 9.60 -0.93 -10.00
N VAL A 320 10.47 0.02 -10.30
CA VAL A 320 10.98 0.99 -9.33
C VAL A 320 10.72 2.43 -9.78
N ALA A 321 10.81 3.37 -8.85
CA ALA A 321 10.68 4.80 -9.09
C ALA A 321 11.56 5.57 -8.07
N PRO A 322 11.85 6.86 -8.29
CA PRO A 322 12.58 7.68 -7.32
C PRO A 322 11.97 7.61 -5.92
N GLY A 323 12.79 7.34 -4.92
CA GLY A 323 12.34 7.15 -3.54
C GLY A 323 13.33 7.63 -2.48
N VAL A 324 14.35 8.39 -2.87
CA VAL A 324 15.35 8.95 -1.95
C VAL A 324 15.29 10.47 -2.00
N LYS A 325 15.08 11.10 -0.85
CA LYS A 325 15.04 12.56 -0.66
C LYS A 325 14.08 13.29 -1.62
N ILE A 326 12.93 12.67 -1.87
CA ILE A 326 11.83 13.23 -2.63
C ILE A 326 11.26 14.42 -1.84
N VAL A 327 11.04 15.55 -2.51
CA VAL A 327 10.49 16.77 -1.92
C VAL A 327 8.99 16.83 -2.19
N SER A 328 8.17 16.95 -1.15
CA SER A 328 6.72 16.91 -1.30
C SER A 328 5.97 17.73 -0.25
N ALA A 329 4.63 17.79 -0.39
CA ALA A 329 3.76 18.60 0.47
C ALA A 329 3.87 18.20 1.95
N ALA A 330 4.02 19.19 2.83
CA ALA A 330 4.15 19.00 4.28
C ALA A 330 2.81 19.17 5.01
N SER A 331 2.57 18.37 6.06
CA SER A 331 1.51 18.64 7.06
C SER A 331 1.96 19.74 8.03
N GLY A 332 2.16 20.95 7.50
CA GLY A 332 2.72 22.09 8.22
C GLY A 332 4.05 21.73 8.92
N ASN A 333 4.10 21.95 10.24
CA ASN A 333 5.29 21.68 11.03
C ASN A 333 5.48 20.21 11.46
N VAL A 334 4.51 19.32 11.22
CA VAL A 334 4.61 17.92 11.66
C VAL A 334 5.81 17.24 10.97
N PRO A 335 6.75 16.64 11.73
CA PRO A 335 7.89 15.93 11.17
C PRO A 335 7.51 14.52 10.72
N ILE A 336 8.03 14.11 9.57
CA ILE A 336 8.04 12.72 9.08
C ILE A 336 9.47 12.19 9.19
N GLY A 337 9.66 10.90 9.44
CA GLY A 337 10.99 10.27 9.50
C GLY A 337 11.93 10.81 10.60
N THR A 338 13.24 10.60 10.44
CA THR A 338 14.29 11.16 11.30
C THR A 338 15.39 11.86 10.50
N ASP A 339 16.01 12.86 11.12
CA ASP A 339 17.25 13.61 10.81
C ASP A 339 17.39 14.31 9.44
N ASP A 340 17.04 13.67 8.31
CA ASP A 340 17.25 14.23 6.95
C ASP A 340 15.97 14.86 6.32
N ASN A 341 14.95 15.15 7.14
CA ASN A 341 13.62 15.60 6.70
C ASN A 341 13.48 17.13 6.77
N ILE A 342 14.21 17.80 5.88
CA ILE A 342 14.34 19.26 5.75
C ILE A 342 12.97 19.88 5.41
N LEU A 343 12.47 20.75 6.28
CA LEU A 343 11.26 21.54 6.03
C LEU A 343 11.60 22.77 5.16
N LEU A 344 11.21 22.71 3.89
CA LEU A 344 11.43 23.75 2.89
C LEU A 344 10.23 24.72 2.89
N ASN A 345 10.50 26.00 3.17
CA ASN A 345 9.52 27.10 3.15
C ASN A 345 8.24 26.85 3.99
N LYS A 346 8.31 25.98 5.01
CA LYS A 346 7.17 25.52 5.86
C LYS A 346 6.02 24.81 5.12
N SER A 347 6.19 24.51 3.83
CA SER A 347 5.15 23.96 2.95
C SER A 347 5.55 22.65 2.29
N TYR A 348 6.86 22.40 2.15
CA TYR A 348 7.38 21.18 1.56
C TYR A 348 8.39 20.52 2.49
N ARG A 349 8.56 19.21 2.41
CA ARG A 349 9.56 18.47 3.19
C ARG A 349 10.23 17.40 2.34
N THR A 350 11.46 17.02 2.66
CA THR A 350 12.09 15.81 2.11
C THR A 350 11.65 14.56 2.87
N ALA A 351 11.49 13.44 2.18
CA ALA A 351 11.41 12.10 2.76
C ALA A 351 12.11 11.05 1.88
N SER A 352 12.39 9.87 2.44
CA SER A 352 12.91 8.71 1.71
C SER A 352 12.15 7.44 2.10
N GLY A 353 11.96 6.54 1.15
CA GLY A 353 11.29 5.26 1.35
C GLY A 353 10.59 4.75 0.08
N THR A 354 10.28 3.45 0.05
CA THR A 354 9.37 2.91 -0.98
C THR A 354 7.97 3.54 -0.90
N SER A 355 7.63 4.14 0.25
CA SER A 355 6.49 5.05 0.41
C SER A 355 6.42 6.22 -0.57
N MET A 356 7.55 6.77 -1.01
CA MET A 356 7.61 7.93 -1.93
C MET A 356 7.63 7.48 -3.39
N ALA A 357 8.25 6.34 -3.68
CA ALA A 357 8.25 5.74 -5.02
C ALA A 357 6.85 5.25 -5.45
N THR A 358 6.09 4.66 -4.52
CA THR A 358 4.73 4.14 -4.73
C THR A 358 3.74 5.17 -5.34
N PRO A 359 3.56 6.38 -4.76
CA PRO A 359 2.65 7.40 -5.29
C PRO A 359 3.09 7.99 -6.64
N ILE A 360 4.39 8.03 -6.96
CA ILE A 360 4.88 8.44 -8.29
C ILE A 360 4.32 7.49 -9.36
N VAL A 361 4.36 6.17 -9.12
CA VAL A 361 3.75 5.16 -10.01
C VAL A 361 2.23 5.27 -10.03
N ALA A 362 1.58 5.60 -8.91
CA ALA A 362 0.14 5.86 -8.87
C ALA A 362 -0.26 7.10 -9.70
N GLY A 363 0.54 8.17 -9.66
CA GLY A 363 0.36 9.35 -10.50
C GLY A 363 0.58 9.04 -11.98
N ALA A 364 1.60 8.24 -12.33
CA ALA A 364 1.80 7.78 -13.71
C ALA A 364 0.59 6.99 -14.23
N ALA A 365 0.02 6.10 -13.41
CA ALA A 365 -1.23 5.40 -13.75
C ALA A 365 -2.42 6.36 -13.96
N ALA A 366 -2.47 7.49 -13.26
CA ALA A 366 -3.50 8.51 -13.47
C ALA A 366 -3.35 9.23 -14.82
N LEU A 367 -2.11 9.52 -15.26
CA LEU A 367 -1.87 10.09 -16.60
C LEU A 367 -2.31 9.12 -17.72
N LEU A 368 -1.99 7.83 -17.59
CA LEU A 368 -2.44 6.81 -18.55
C LEU A 368 -3.97 6.70 -18.60
N LEU A 369 -4.64 6.83 -17.45
CA LEU A 369 -6.09 6.80 -17.34
C LEU A 369 -6.80 8.08 -17.81
N GLU A 370 -6.15 9.23 -17.74
CA GLU A 370 -6.64 10.44 -18.41
C GLU A 370 -6.55 10.28 -19.92
N LYS A 371 -5.40 9.81 -20.44
CA LYS A 371 -5.20 9.60 -21.88
C LYS A 371 -6.16 8.55 -22.45
N ASN A 372 -6.38 7.44 -21.74
CA ASN A 372 -7.32 6.41 -22.15
C ASN A 372 -8.10 5.85 -20.94
N PRO A 373 -9.32 6.39 -20.68
CA PRO A 373 -10.13 5.99 -19.54
C PRO A 373 -10.59 4.52 -19.53
N SER A 374 -10.58 3.83 -20.68
CA SER A 374 -11.00 2.42 -20.79
C SER A 374 -9.89 1.41 -20.47
N LEU A 375 -8.67 1.87 -20.16
CA LEU A 375 -7.59 0.96 -19.75
C LEU A 375 -7.97 0.21 -18.47
N THR A 376 -7.80 -1.11 -18.52
CA THR A 376 -7.86 -1.99 -17.35
C THR A 376 -6.58 -1.86 -16.50
N ASN A 377 -6.68 -2.20 -15.22
CA ASN A 377 -5.54 -2.27 -14.33
C ASN A 377 -4.45 -3.25 -14.81
N TYR A 378 -4.83 -4.38 -15.42
CA TYR A 378 -3.89 -5.30 -16.08
C TYR A 378 -3.13 -4.65 -17.25
N GLN A 379 -3.82 -3.88 -18.11
CA GLN A 379 -3.17 -3.14 -19.19
C GLN A 379 -2.22 -2.08 -18.65
N ILE A 380 -2.62 -1.30 -17.64
CA ILE A 380 -1.79 -0.27 -17.01
C ILE A 380 -0.51 -0.88 -16.41
N LYS A 381 -0.64 -1.98 -15.65
CA LYS A 381 0.51 -2.72 -15.12
C LYS A 381 1.43 -3.23 -16.23
N ASN A 382 0.87 -3.76 -17.32
CA ASN A 382 1.68 -4.25 -18.45
C ASN A 382 2.36 -3.11 -19.23
N ILE A 383 1.70 -1.96 -19.42
CA ILE A 383 2.29 -0.77 -20.03
C ILE A 383 3.49 -0.32 -19.19
N LEU A 384 3.27 0.01 -17.92
CA LEU A 384 4.30 0.49 -16.99
C LEU A 384 5.53 -0.44 -16.94
N LYS A 385 5.31 -1.76 -16.86
CA LYS A 385 6.39 -2.78 -16.86
C LYS A 385 7.11 -2.96 -18.19
N SER A 386 6.51 -2.57 -19.31
CA SER A 386 7.06 -2.78 -20.66
C SER A 386 7.59 -1.50 -21.30
N THR A 387 7.65 -0.42 -20.51
CA THR A 387 8.17 0.90 -20.86
C THR A 387 9.04 1.42 -19.71
N THR A 388 9.80 0.54 -19.07
CA THR A 388 10.80 0.87 -18.06
C THR A 388 12.17 1.19 -18.70
N THR A 389 13.00 1.92 -17.98
CA THR A 389 14.46 2.00 -18.21
C THR A 389 15.14 1.00 -17.28
N ASN A 390 16.14 0.26 -17.75
CA ASN A 390 16.93 -0.63 -16.90
C ASN A 390 17.79 0.20 -15.93
N VAL A 391 17.83 -0.19 -14.65
CA VAL A 391 18.80 0.35 -13.69
C VAL A 391 20.04 -0.55 -13.73
N ASP A 392 21.15 -0.04 -14.24
CA ASP A 392 22.32 -0.86 -14.56
C ASP A 392 22.96 -1.50 -13.33
N HIS A 393 23.68 -2.61 -13.53
CA HIS A 393 24.29 -3.45 -12.49
C HIS A 393 23.34 -4.16 -11.50
N TYR A 394 22.04 -3.85 -11.46
CA TYR A 394 21.08 -4.51 -10.56
C TYR A 394 20.38 -5.73 -11.15
N ARG A 395 20.21 -6.77 -10.32
CA ARG A 395 19.44 -7.97 -10.70
C ARG A 395 17.95 -7.68 -10.76
N TYR A 396 17.23 -8.43 -11.61
CA TYR A 396 15.77 -8.38 -11.76
C TYR A 396 14.99 -8.38 -10.41
N TYR A 397 15.41 -9.16 -9.41
CA TYR A 397 14.74 -9.19 -8.09
C TYR A 397 14.95 -7.93 -7.22
N SER A 398 15.80 -6.99 -7.65
CA SER A 398 16.02 -5.70 -7.00
C SER A 398 15.24 -4.58 -7.70
N GLN A 399 15.23 -4.57 -9.04
CA GLN A 399 14.66 -3.49 -9.87
C GLN A 399 13.31 -3.84 -10.52
N GLY A 400 12.86 -5.10 -10.43
CA GLY A 400 11.73 -5.60 -11.22
C GLY A 400 12.06 -5.52 -12.70
N TYR A 401 11.17 -4.89 -13.47
CA TYR A 401 11.36 -4.60 -14.89
C TYR A 401 12.22 -3.35 -15.14
N GLY A 402 12.57 -2.59 -14.09
CA GLY A 402 13.34 -1.35 -14.16
C GLY A 402 12.59 -0.13 -13.63
N MET A 403 13.20 1.05 -13.78
CA MET A 403 12.60 2.32 -13.39
C MET A 403 11.48 2.72 -14.36
N ILE A 404 10.37 3.26 -13.86
CA ILE A 404 9.28 3.73 -14.73
C ILE A 404 9.73 4.85 -15.66
N ASN A 405 9.34 4.79 -16.94
CA ASN A 405 9.45 5.92 -17.86
C ASN A 405 8.03 6.35 -18.29
N VAL A 406 7.60 7.49 -17.75
CA VAL A 406 6.23 8.04 -17.94
C VAL A 406 5.99 8.46 -19.39
N GLU A 407 7.00 9.02 -20.06
CA GLU A 407 6.90 9.43 -21.46
C GLU A 407 6.68 8.20 -22.37
N MET A 408 7.49 7.15 -22.22
CA MET A 408 7.33 5.92 -23.00
C MET A 408 6.01 5.21 -22.68
N ALA A 409 5.58 5.23 -21.41
CA ALA A 409 4.27 4.69 -21.02
C ALA A 409 3.13 5.43 -21.74
N LEU A 410 3.18 6.77 -21.78
CA LEU A 410 2.20 7.61 -22.48
C LEU A 410 2.26 7.44 -24.01
N LYS A 411 3.42 7.16 -24.61
CA LYS A 411 3.56 6.86 -26.05
C LYS A 411 2.95 5.51 -26.44
N LYS A 412 2.71 4.60 -25.47
CA LYS A 412 2.19 3.25 -25.70
C LYS A 412 0.65 3.12 -25.57
N VAL A 413 0.01 4.19 -25.09
CA VAL A 413 -1.46 4.33 -24.95
C VAL A 413 -2.04 5.09 -26.13
#